data_AF-A0A2E9MB60-F1
#
_entry.id   AF-A0A2E9MB60-F1
#
_cell.length_a   1.000
_cell.length_b   1.000
_cell.length_c   1.000
_cell.angle_alpha   90.00
_cell.angle_beta   90.00
_cell.angle_gamma   90.00
#
_symmetry.space_group_name_H-M   'P 1'
#
loop_
_entity.id
_entity.type
_entity.pdbx_description
1 polymer ?
#
loop_
_entity_poly.entity_id
_entity_poly.type
_entity_poly.pdbx_seq_one_letter_code
_entity_poly.pdbx_strand_id
1 'polypeptide(L)'
;MTVAVDIRSHVEFLDAQYEDFQQMKGLGRRQRECLLRDDLKGLSQAMTQMQELMVRVRLRQRDLAVELDDEARCRPEVAERVERLRHLIASVAQVRSQSEEVTRMLLHQTRQEMEQSTRQKRATRGYGQPARVNEPRFTDGLR
;
A
#
# COMPACT_ATOMS: atom_id res chain seq x y z
N MET A 1 -19.30 -37.42 -19.01
CA MET A 1 -18.26 -37.06 -20.00
C MET A 1 -17.24 -36.20 -19.28
N THR A 2 -16.13 -36.79 -18.84
CA THR A 2 -14.99 -36.04 -18.30
C THR A 2 -14.38 -35.27 -19.46
N VAL A 3 -14.57 -33.95 -19.47
CA VAL A 3 -13.84 -33.08 -20.39
C VAL A 3 -12.38 -33.28 -20.04
N ALA A 4 -11.61 -33.92 -20.93
CA ALA A 4 -10.17 -34.03 -20.77
C ALA A 4 -9.63 -32.60 -20.76
N VAL A 5 -9.33 -32.10 -19.56
CA VAL A 5 -8.85 -30.75 -19.42
C VAL A 5 -7.44 -30.73 -20.01
N ASP A 6 -7.26 -29.88 -21.03
CA ASP A 6 -6.03 -29.79 -21.79
C ASP A 6 -4.89 -29.33 -20.87
N ILE A 7 -3.79 -30.09 -20.80
CA ILE A 7 -2.62 -29.75 -19.98
C ILE A 7 -2.08 -28.39 -20.40
N ARG A 8 -2.16 -28.09 -21.70
CA ARG A 8 -1.66 -26.86 -22.28
C ARG A 8 -2.38 -25.64 -21.71
N SER A 9 -3.70 -25.72 -21.54
CA SER A 9 -4.48 -24.59 -21.01
C SER A 9 -4.17 -24.31 -19.54
N HIS A 10 -3.82 -25.34 -18.75
CA HIS A 10 -3.37 -25.15 -17.36
C HIS A 10 -2.01 -24.50 -17.28
N VAL A 11 -1.07 -24.96 -18.10
CA VAL A 11 0.27 -24.38 -18.14
C VAL A 11 0.20 -22.92 -18.58
N GLU A 12 -0.55 -22.62 -19.64
CA GLU A 12 -0.79 -21.24 -20.11
C GLU A 12 -1.47 -20.38 -19.03
N PHE A 13 -2.45 -20.94 -18.31
CA PHE A 13 -3.08 -20.25 -17.19
C PHE A 13 -2.07 -19.92 -16.07
N LEU A 14 -1.26 -20.90 -15.66
CA LEU A 14 -0.28 -20.73 -14.58
C LEU A 14 0.82 -19.74 -14.98
N ASP A 15 1.29 -19.79 -16.22
CA ASP A 15 2.29 -18.86 -16.74
C ASP A 15 1.70 -17.43 -16.80
N ALA A 16 0.45 -17.26 -17.25
CA ALA A 16 -0.23 -15.96 -17.24
C ALA A 16 -0.48 -15.42 -15.82
N GLN A 17 -0.84 -16.29 -14.87
CA GLN A 17 -0.94 -15.92 -13.45
C GLN A 17 0.41 -15.45 -12.92
N TYR A 18 1.48 -16.19 -13.23
CA TYR A 18 2.83 -15.85 -12.80
C TYR A 18 3.27 -14.47 -13.31
N GLU A 19 3.01 -14.17 -14.59
CA GLU A 19 3.32 -12.87 -15.18
C GLU A 19 2.57 -11.72 -14.48
N ASP A 20 1.28 -11.89 -14.20
CA ASP A 20 0.51 -10.87 -13.48
C ASP A 20 1.07 -10.68 -12.06
N PHE A 21 1.36 -11.76 -11.32
CA PHE A 21 1.95 -11.63 -9.98
C PHE A 21 3.36 -11.01 -9.99
N GLN A 22 4.15 -11.21 -11.06
CA GLN A 22 5.43 -10.54 -11.24
C GLN A 22 5.24 -9.03 -11.45
N GLN A 23 4.27 -8.65 -12.27
CA GLN A 23 3.91 -7.25 -12.47
C GLN A 23 3.42 -6.60 -11.18
N MET A 24 2.56 -7.29 -10.41
CA MET A 24 2.14 -6.89 -9.06
C MET A 24 3.34 -6.63 -8.15
N LYS A 25 4.33 -7.53 -8.13
CA LYS A 25 5.54 -7.37 -7.33
C LYS A 25 6.32 -6.11 -7.72
N GLY A 26 6.46 -5.87 -9.03
CA GLY A 26 7.11 -4.66 -9.56
C GLY A 26 6.36 -3.38 -9.18
N LEU A 27 5.04 -3.35 -9.36
CA LEU A 27 4.20 -2.22 -8.99
C LEU A 27 4.23 -1.95 -7.48
N GLY A 28 4.21 -2.99 -6.65
CA GLY A 28 4.32 -2.85 -5.19
C GLY A 28 5.65 -2.22 -4.75
N ARG A 29 6.76 -2.57 -5.42
CA ARG A 29 8.07 -1.92 -5.19
C ARG A 29 8.05 -0.46 -5.62
N ARG A 30 7.48 -0.16 -6.79
CA ARG A 30 7.34 1.20 -7.31
C ARG A 30 6.48 2.07 -6.40
N GLN A 31 5.36 1.56 -5.89
CA GLN A 31 4.53 2.25 -4.91
C GLN A 31 5.33 2.64 -3.66
N ARG A 32 6.15 1.72 -3.14
CA ARG A 32 7.04 1.99 -2.01
C ARG A 32 8.07 3.07 -2.32
N GLU A 33 8.68 3.01 -3.49
CA GLU A 33 9.63 4.04 -3.93
C GLU A 33 8.98 5.42 -4.06
N CYS A 34 7.76 5.49 -4.58
CA CYS A 34 6.99 6.73 -4.63
C CYS A 34 6.70 7.26 -3.22
N LEU A 35 6.34 6.40 -2.25
CA LEU A 35 6.16 6.80 -0.84
C LEU A 35 7.44 7.38 -0.24
N LEU A 36 8.60 6.76 -0.49
CA LEU A 36 9.88 7.23 0.04
C LEU A 36 10.37 8.53 -0.59
N ARG A 37 9.81 8.92 -1.74
CA ARG A 37 10.19 10.12 -2.50
C ARG A 37 9.12 11.21 -2.47
N ASP A 38 8.04 11.02 -1.71
CA ASP A 38 6.84 11.88 -1.72
C ASP A 38 6.24 12.10 -3.12
N ASP A 39 6.40 11.14 -4.03
CA ASP A 39 5.85 11.19 -5.39
C ASP A 39 4.39 10.70 -5.41
N LEU A 40 3.48 11.60 -5.02
CA LEU A 40 2.05 11.29 -4.98
C LEU A 40 1.45 10.97 -6.36
N LYS A 41 1.98 11.58 -7.42
CA LYS A 41 1.50 11.33 -8.79
C LYS A 41 1.88 9.93 -9.26
N GLY A 42 3.14 9.55 -9.06
CA GLY A 42 3.61 8.19 -9.36
C GLY A 42 2.92 7.14 -8.50
N LEU A 43 2.66 7.43 -7.22
CA LEU A 43 1.92 6.55 -6.32
C LEU A 43 0.50 6.30 -6.84
N SER A 44 -0.24 7.35 -7.21
CA SER A 44 -1.59 7.25 -7.76
C SER A 44 -1.62 6.39 -9.03
N GLN A 45 -0.71 6.65 -9.98
CA GLN A 45 -0.59 5.87 -11.21
C GLN A 45 -0.32 4.39 -10.92
N ALA A 46 0.63 4.09 -10.03
CA ALA A 46 0.97 2.71 -9.67
C ALA A 46 -0.18 2.01 -8.93
N MET A 47 -1.01 2.74 -8.18
CA MET A 47 -2.22 2.20 -7.56
C MET A 47 -3.30 1.83 -8.59
N THR A 48 -3.54 2.69 -9.58
CA THR A 48 -4.47 2.37 -10.68
C THR A 48 -4.04 1.13 -11.44
N GLN A 49 -2.76 1.05 -11.83
CA GLN A 49 -2.21 -0.12 -12.52
C GLN A 49 -2.34 -1.40 -11.68
N MET A 50 -2.11 -1.30 -10.36
CA MET A 50 -2.29 -2.44 -9.45
C MET A 50 -3.75 -2.91 -9.42
N GLN A 51 -4.71 -1.99 -9.37
CA GLN A 51 -6.14 -2.33 -9.36
C GLN A 51 -6.57 -3.04 -10.64
N GLU A 52 -6.18 -2.53 -11.80
CA GLU A 52 -6.46 -3.16 -13.10
C GLU A 52 -5.93 -4.60 -13.16
N LEU A 53 -4.71 -4.79 -12.68
CA LEU A 53 -4.07 -6.09 -12.68
C LEU A 53 -4.68 -7.06 -11.64
N MET A 54 -5.10 -6.56 -10.48
CA MET A 54 -5.89 -7.34 -9.52
C MET A 54 -7.25 -7.78 -10.10
N VAL A 55 -7.92 -6.91 -10.86
CA VAL A 55 -9.18 -7.26 -11.54
C VAL A 55 -8.95 -8.36 -12.58
N ARG A 56 -7.89 -8.23 -13.40
CA ARG A 56 -7.52 -9.26 -14.39
C ARG A 56 -7.28 -10.62 -13.75
N VAL A 57 -6.49 -10.67 -12.67
CA VAL A 57 -6.21 -11.91 -11.94
C VAL A 57 -7.50 -12.54 -11.40
N ARG A 58 -8.38 -11.73 -10.78
CA ARG A 58 -9.66 -12.20 -10.24
C ARG A 58 -10.58 -12.77 -11.31
N LEU A 59 -10.68 -12.11 -12.46
CA LEU A 59 -11.49 -12.60 -13.58
C LEU A 59 -10.96 -13.95 -14.07
N ARG A 60 -9.63 -14.05 -14.28
CA ARG A 60 -9.02 -15.32 -14.70
C ARG A 60 -9.25 -16.44 -13.69
N GLN A 61 -9.14 -16.15 -12.39
CA GLN A 61 -9.38 -17.13 -11.32
C GLN A 61 -10.84 -17.56 -11.22
N ARG A 62 -11.79 -16.65 -11.49
CA ARG A 62 -13.23 -16.97 -11.51
C ARG A 62 -13.58 -17.94 -12.64
N ASP A 63 -12.93 -17.79 -13.80
CA ASP A 63 -13.15 -18.64 -14.96
C ASP A 63 -12.44 -20.00 -14.85
N LEU A 64 -11.71 -20.24 -13.76
CA LEU A 64 -11.02 -21.49 -13.49
C LEU A 64 -11.98 -22.53 -12.89
N ALA A 65 -12.22 -23.62 -13.62
CA ALA A 65 -12.96 -24.79 -13.16
C ALA A 65 -12.03 -25.97 -12.85
N VAL A 66 -10.90 -25.72 -12.18
CA VAL A 66 -9.81 -26.70 -12.03
C VAL A 66 -9.37 -26.86 -10.57
N GLU A 67 -9.39 -28.09 -10.11
CA GLU A 67 -8.67 -28.56 -8.92
C GLU A 67 -7.19 -28.78 -9.28
N LEU A 68 -6.37 -27.72 -9.18
CA LEU A 68 -4.94 -27.76 -9.53
C LEU A 68 -4.13 -28.76 -8.68
N ASP A 69 -4.65 -29.14 -7.51
CA ASP A 69 -3.99 -30.06 -6.59
C ASP A 69 -3.95 -31.50 -7.11
N ASP A 70 -5.01 -31.96 -7.78
CA ASP A 70 -5.05 -33.30 -8.39
C ASP A 70 -4.16 -33.38 -9.63
N GLU A 71 -4.13 -32.29 -10.42
CA GLU A 71 -3.24 -32.19 -11.58
C GLU A 71 -1.76 -32.14 -11.18
N ALA A 72 -1.42 -31.37 -10.14
CA ALA A 72 -0.06 -31.26 -9.65
C ALA A 72 0.49 -32.60 -9.13
N ARG A 73 -0.37 -33.47 -8.58
CA ARG A 73 0.04 -34.83 -8.16
C ARG A 73 0.42 -35.72 -9.34
N CYS A 74 -0.25 -35.55 -10.47
CA CYS A 74 -0.05 -36.39 -11.66
C CYS A 74 0.99 -35.81 -12.63
N ARG A 75 1.29 -34.51 -12.55
CA ARG A 75 2.10 -33.79 -13.56
C ARG A 75 3.15 -32.89 -12.90
N PRO A 76 4.45 -33.26 -12.98
CA PRO A 76 5.54 -32.48 -12.38
C PRO A 76 5.62 -31.03 -12.90
N GLU A 77 5.34 -30.79 -14.17
CA GLU A 77 5.41 -29.46 -14.78
C GLU A 77 4.38 -28.48 -14.22
N VAL A 78 3.21 -28.99 -13.84
CA VAL A 78 2.13 -28.22 -13.19
C VAL A 78 2.53 -27.95 -11.74
N ALA A 79 3.02 -28.98 -11.03
CA ALA A 79 3.49 -28.84 -9.65
C ALA A 79 4.59 -27.78 -9.51
N GLU A 80 5.58 -27.79 -10.41
CA GLU A 80 6.68 -26.82 -10.40
C GLU A 80 6.17 -25.38 -10.57
N ARG A 81 5.24 -25.15 -11.50
CA ARG A 81 4.66 -23.83 -11.75
C ARG A 81 3.78 -23.35 -10.60
N VAL A 82 2.96 -24.23 -10.03
CA VAL A 82 2.17 -23.92 -8.83
C VAL A 82 3.10 -23.51 -7.70
N GLU A 83 4.20 -24.22 -7.49
CA GLU A 83 5.16 -23.90 -6.44
C GLU A 83 5.88 -22.56 -6.70
N ARG A 84 6.31 -22.30 -7.94
CA ARG A 84 6.85 -21.00 -8.35
C ARG A 84 5.85 -19.87 -8.08
N LEU A 85 4.57 -20.09 -8.39
CA LEU A 85 3.51 -19.13 -8.15
C LEU A 85 3.29 -18.86 -6.66
N ARG A 86 3.31 -19.91 -5.81
CA ARG A 86 3.22 -19.78 -4.35
C ARG A 86 4.34 -18.91 -3.78
N HIS A 87 5.58 -19.17 -4.18
CA HIS A 87 6.74 -18.37 -3.77
C HIS A 87 6.62 -16.91 -4.21
N LEU A 88 6.10 -16.68 -5.41
CA LEU A 88 5.89 -15.34 -5.93
C LEU A 88 4.79 -14.59 -5.17
N ILE A 89 3.66 -15.24 -4.88
CA ILE A 89 2.56 -14.69 -4.06
C ILE A 89 3.10 -14.31 -2.67
N ALA A 90 3.88 -15.17 -2.04
CA ALA A 90 4.54 -14.88 -0.76
C ALA A 90 5.47 -13.65 -0.87
N SER A 91 6.23 -13.54 -1.97
CA SER A 91 7.06 -12.37 -2.23
C SER A 91 6.25 -11.07 -2.40
N VAL A 92 5.09 -11.13 -3.06
CA VAL A 92 4.17 -9.99 -3.21
C VAL A 92 3.61 -9.56 -1.85
N ALA A 93 3.21 -10.53 -1.02
CA ALA A 93 2.76 -10.27 0.34
C ALA A 93 3.85 -9.60 1.20
N GLN A 94 5.11 -10.03 1.06
CA GLN A 94 6.25 -9.40 1.71
C GLN A 94 6.43 -7.94 1.27
N VAL A 95 6.38 -7.66 -0.04
CA VAL A 95 6.47 -6.28 -0.56
C VAL A 95 5.34 -5.42 0.00
N ARG A 96 4.11 -5.95 0.04
CA ARG A 96 2.96 -5.25 0.64
C ARG A 96 3.22 -4.91 2.12
N SER A 97 3.70 -5.87 2.91
CA SER A 97 4.01 -5.65 4.33
C SER A 97 5.06 -4.57 4.52
N GLN A 98 6.10 -4.55 3.68
CA GLN A 98 7.15 -3.53 3.73
C GLN A 98 6.61 -2.14 3.35
N SER A 99 5.74 -2.05 2.35
CA SER A 99 5.09 -0.78 1.97
C SER A 99 4.16 -0.26 3.07
N GLU A 100 3.47 -1.16 3.77
CA GLU A 100 2.62 -0.80 4.90
C GLU A 100 3.44 -0.23 6.07
N GLU A 101 4.58 -0.84 6.37
CA GLU A 101 5.51 -0.34 7.39
C GLU A 101 6.00 1.08 7.07
N VAL A 102 6.45 1.32 5.84
CA VAL A 102 6.85 2.65 5.37
C VAL A 102 5.71 3.66 5.51
N THR A 103 4.50 3.28 5.11
CA THR A 103 3.32 4.15 5.22
C THR A 103 3.03 4.51 6.68
N ARG A 104 3.09 3.53 7.60
CA ARG A 104 2.89 3.77 9.04
C ARG A 104 3.95 4.71 9.61
N MET A 105 5.21 4.54 9.21
CA MET A 105 6.31 5.40 9.63
C MET A 105 6.09 6.85 9.16
N LEU A 106 5.80 7.06 7.88
CA LEU A 106 5.55 8.39 7.31
C LEU A 106 4.35 9.08 8.00
N LEU A 107 3.24 8.36 8.21
CA LEU A 107 2.09 8.88 8.93
C LEU A 107 2.42 9.29 10.36
N HIS A 108 3.28 8.53 11.05
CA HIS A 108 3.73 8.88 12.39
C HIS A 108 4.58 10.16 12.39
N GLN A 109 5.53 10.27 11.45
CA GLN A 109 6.38 11.46 11.28
C GLN A 109 5.54 12.71 10.99
N THR A 110 4.62 12.64 10.02
CA THR A 110 3.74 13.76 9.67
C THR A 110 2.90 14.21 10.87
N ARG A 111 2.41 13.27 11.70
CA ARG A 111 1.66 13.62 12.93
C ARG A 111 2.55 14.36 13.94
N GLN A 112 3.77 13.90 14.16
CA GLN A 112 4.72 14.58 15.06
C GLN A 112 5.03 16.00 14.56
N GLU A 113 5.27 16.18 13.27
CA GLU A 113 5.52 17.49 12.66
C GLU A 113 4.33 18.45 12.83
N MET A 114 3.10 17.95 12.62
CA MET A 114 1.88 18.74 12.85
C MET A 114 1.73 19.17 14.31
N GLU A 115 2.02 18.28 15.26
CA GLU A 115 2.00 18.61 16.69
C GLU A 115 3.03 19.67 17.05
N GLN A 116 4.27 19.54 16.53
CA GLN A 116 5.33 20.52 16.74
C GLN A 116 4.96 21.87 16.13
N SER A 117 4.45 21.90 14.89
CA SER A 117 3.98 23.14 14.25
C SER A 117 2.85 23.80 15.07
N THR A 118 1.93 23.02 15.61
CA THR A 118 0.84 23.53 16.47
C THR A 118 1.38 24.10 17.78
N ARG A 119 2.33 23.42 18.43
CA ARG A 119 2.99 23.91 19.65
C ARG A 119 3.77 25.19 19.40
N GLN A 120 4.54 25.26 18.31
CA GLN A 120 5.27 26.47 17.91
C GLN A 120 4.31 27.64 17.65
N LYS A 121 3.23 27.43 16.88
CA LYS A 121 2.21 28.47 16.64
C LYS A 121 1.54 28.96 17.93
N ARG A 122 1.31 28.08 18.90
CA ARG A 122 0.80 28.47 20.24
C ARG A 122 1.83 29.24 21.05
N ALA A 123 3.09 28.82 21.05
CA ALA A 123 4.17 29.52 21.73
C ALA A 123 4.37 30.93 21.16
N THR A 124 4.44 31.09 19.83
CA THR A 124 4.61 32.40 19.18
C THR A 124 3.44 33.36 19.49
N ARG A 125 2.21 32.84 19.65
CA ARG A 125 1.06 33.65 20.11
C ARG A 125 1.15 34.01 21.60
N GLY A 126 1.68 33.13 22.44
CA GLY A 126 1.84 33.35 23.88
C GLY A 126 2.89 34.41 24.25
N TYR A 127 3.88 34.66 23.39
CA TYR A 127 4.91 35.70 23.59
C TYR A 127 4.59 37.04 22.90
N GLY A 128 3.41 37.17 22.26
CA GLY A 128 3.08 38.29 21.37
C GLY A 128 2.36 39.50 21.97
N GLN A 129 1.98 39.50 23.26
CA GLN A 129 1.41 40.68 23.92
C GLN A 129 1.70 40.68 25.43
N PRO A 130 2.51 41.61 25.97
CA PRO A 130 2.30 42.04 27.34
C PRO A 130 0.99 42.84 27.34
N ALA A 131 -0.05 42.28 27.97
CA ALA A 131 -1.19 43.07 28.40
C ALA A 131 -0.63 44.25 29.20
N ARG A 132 -0.86 45.48 28.73
CA ARG A 132 -0.53 46.68 29.50
C ARG A 132 -1.26 46.56 30.81
N VAL A 133 -0.49 46.34 31.87
CA VAL A 133 -0.92 46.45 33.26
C VAL A 133 -1.30 47.90 33.45
N ASN A 134 -2.58 48.22 33.27
CA ASN A 134 -3.14 49.45 33.83
C ASN A 134 -3.32 49.18 35.32
N GLU A 135 -2.34 49.61 36.11
CA GLU A 135 -2.47 49.76 37.55
C GLU A 135 -3.68 50.64 37.90
N PRO A 136 -4.49 50.29 38.90
CA PRO A 136 -5.57 51.12 39.39
C PRO A 136 -5.00 52.22 40.28
N ARG A 137 -5.20 53.49 39.93
CA ARG A 137 -5.01 54.61 40.86
C ARG A 137 -6.34 55.25 41.19
N PHE A 138 -6.84 54.92 42.38
CA PHE A 138 -7.74 55.76 43.15
C PHE A 138 -7.14 57.17 43.27
N THR A 139 -7.89 58.19 42.87
CA THR A 139 -7.80 59.52 43.48
C THR A 139 -9.21 60.08 43.64
N ASP A 140 -9.58 60.33 44.89
CA ASP A 140 -10.73 61.11 45.31
C ASP A 140 -10.80 62.45 44.59
N GLY A 141 -12.02 62.89 44.28
CA GLY A 141 -12.26 64.15 43.58
C GLY A 141 -13.68 64.68 43.80
N LEU A 142 -14.05 64.93 45.05
CA LEU A 142 -15.13 65.85 45.39
C LEU A 142 -14.73 67.28 45.00
N ARG A 143 -15.56 67.93 44.19
CA ARG A 143 -15.89 69.35 44.29
C ARG A 143 -17.34 69.55 43.90
#